data_AF-A0A0R3QVZ1-F1
#
_entry.id   AF-A0A0R3QVZ1-F1
#
_cell.length_a   1.000
_cell.length_b   1.000
_cell.length_c   1.000
_cell.angle_alpha   90.00
_cell.angle_beta   90.00
_cell.angle_gamma   90.00
#
_symmetry.space_group_name_H-M   'P 1'
#
loop_
_entity.id
_entity.type
_entity.pdbx_description
1 polymer ?
#
loop_
_entity_poly.entity_id
_entity_poly.type
_entity_poly.pdbx_seq_one_letter_code
_entity_poly.pdbx_strand_id
1 'polypeptide(L)'
;MARIATIRNQIGEISSDEALQNDLKILPSNYNFEIPKTIWKIRATKSKNVCLQFPEGLLLYSCVIADILRKYTECEIVIMGDVTYGACCVGDQAARAFGCDLMVHYGHSCLIPIQETQGIEMLYIFVNIEMNVGHFIDVLEANFEKHKKLALVSTIQFVPCLQSVKKELIGKGYNILIPQVKPLSPGEILGCTSPKLEEDVDAVMLVIDCFTEL
;
A
#
# COMPACT_ATOMS: atom_id res chain seq x y z
N MET A 1 -19.09 5.21 -13.88
CA MET A 1 -19.82 4.47 -12.82
C MET A 1 -19.97 2.98 -13.13
N ALA A 2 -20.60 2.57 -14.23
CA ALA A 2 -20.81 1.14 -14.57
C ALA A 2 -19.51 0.30 -14.64
N ARG A 3 -18.47 0.79 -15.35
CA ARG A 3 -17.18 0.10 -15.49
C ARG A 3 -16.48 -0.19 -14.15
N ILE A 4 -16.54 0.73 -13.19
CA ILE A 4 -15.91 0.56 -11.87
C ILE A 4 -16.65 -0.52 -11.06
N ALA A 5 -17.99 -0.52 -11.12
CA ALA A 5 -18.80 -1.55 -10.47
C ALA A 5 -18.51 -2.95 -11.05
N THR A 6 -18.35 -3.04 -12.38
CA THR A 6 -17.97 -4.30 -13.04
C THR A 6 -16.60 -4.80 -12.59
N ILE A 7 -15.60 -3.93 -12.51
CA ILE A 7 -14.25 -4.30 -12.03
C ILE A 7 -14.31 -4.80 -10.58
N ARG A 8 -15.03 -4.08 -9.72
CA ARG A 8 -15.19 -4.47 -8.31
C ARG A 8 -15.84 -5.84 -8.17
N ASN A 9 -16.86 -6.14 -8.99
CA ASN A 9 -17.50 -7.45 -8.98
C ASN A 9 -16.55 -8.55 -9.44
N GLN A 10 -15.80 -8.34 -10.53
CA GLN A 10 -14.82 -9.32 -11.01
C GLN A 10 -13.71 -9.61 -9.99
N ILE A 11 -13.21 -8.57 -9.31
CA ILE A 11 -12.24 -8.74 -8.22
C ILE A 11 -12.92 -9.48 -7.06
N GLY A 12 -14.17 -9.14 -6.73
CA GLY A 12 -14.95 -9.83 -5.70
C GLY A 12 -15.14 -11.32 -5.98
N GLU A 13 -15.42 -11.69 -7.22
CA GLU A 13 -15.52 -13.08 -7.67
C GLU A 13 -14.19 -13.83 -7.44
N ILE A 14 -13.06 -13.24 -7.81
CA ILE A 14 -11.73 -13.82 -7.57
C ILE A 14 -11.45 -13.93 -6.06
N SER A 15 -11.78 -12.90 -5.28
CA SER A 15 -11.61 -12.90 -3.82
C SER A 15 -12.48 -13.94 -3.11
N SER A 16 -13.53 -14.45 -3.76
CA SER A 16 -14.46 -15.45 -3.21
C SER A 16 -14.02 -16.89 -3.47
N ASP A 17 -12.93 -17.09 -4.23
CA ASP A 17 -12.37 -18.42 -4.48
C ASP A 17 -11.77 -19.01 -3.19
N GLU A 18 -12.37 -20.11 -2.69
CA GLU A 18 -11.95 -20.79 -1.47
C GLU A 18 -10.52 -21.34 -1.55
N ALA A 19 -10.09 -21.82 -2.72
CA ALA A 19 -8.74 -22.32 -2.90
C ALA A 19 -7.73 -21.18 -2.79
N LEU A 20 -8.03 -20.03 -3.40
CA LEU A 20 -7.19 -18.84 -3.30
C LEU A 20 -7.13 -18.33 -1.85
N GLN A 21 -8.27 -18.28 -1.15
CA GLN A 21 -8.30 -17.88 0.26
C GLN A 21 -7.44 -18.79 1.13
N ASN A 22 -7.40 -20.09 0.85
CA ASN A 22 -6.56 -21.03 1.58
C ASN A 22 -5.07 -20.80 1.32
N ASP A 23 -4.66 -20.56 0.08
CA ASP A 23 -3.26 -20.26 -0.25
C ASP A 23 -2.80 -18.93 0.37
N LEU A 24 -3.68 -17.92 0.43
CA LEU A 24 -3.37 -16.62 1.01
C LEU A 24 -3.14 -16.65 2.53
N LYS A 25 -3.57 -17.70 3.24
CA LYS A 25 -3.31 -17.85 4.69
C LYS A 25 -1.83 -17.97 5.06
N ILE A 26 -0.97 -18.28 4.09
CA ILE A 26 0.49 -18.34 4.27
C ILE A 26 1.07 -16.92 4.44
N LEU A 27 0.42 -15.91 3.84
CA LEU A 27 0.82 -14.52 3.97
C LEU A 27 0.37 -13.96 5.34
N PRO A 28 1.10 -12.99 5.90
CA PRO A 28 0.75 -12.40 7.18
C PRO A 28 -0.64 -11.74 7.11
N SER A 29 -1.51 -12.11 8.05
CA SER A 29 -2.93 -11.70 8.03
C SER A 29 -3.13 -10.19 8.20
N ASN A 30 -2.15 -9.49 8.76
CA ASN A 30 -2.20 -8.05 8.94
C ASN A 30 -1.68 -7.25 7.73
N TYR A 31 -1.25 -7.90 6.64
CA TYR A 31 -0.82 -7.21 5.41
C TYR A 31 -1.80 -7.52 4.27
N ASN A 32 -2.31 -6.48 3.63
CA ASN A 32 -3.18 -6.64 2.46
C ASN A 32 -2.41 -6.46 1.15
N PHE A 33 -1.93 -7.56 0.57
CA PHE A 33 -1.24 -7.57 -0.73
C PHE A 33 -2.17 -7.45 -1.95
N GLU A 34 -3.49 -7.34 -1.76
CA GLU A 34 -4.49 -7.24 -2.85
C GLU A 34 -4.27 -8.27 -3.99
N ILE A 35 -3.89 -9.52 -3.67
CA ILE A 35 -3.60 -10.57 -4.66
C ILE A 35 -4.74 -10.78 -5.67
N PRO A 36 -6.04 -10.79 -5.27
CA PRO A 36 -7.14 -10.87 -6.23
C PRO A 36 -7.15 -9.77 -7.30
N LYS A 37 -6.75 -8.54 -6.93
CA LYS A 37 -6.65 -7.41 -7.87
C LYS A 37 -5.48 -7.59 -8.83
N THR A 38 -4.38 -8.17 -8.36
CA THR A 38 -3.23 -8.51 -9.22
C THR A 38 -3.60 -9.59 -10.23
N ILE A 39 -4.28 -10.66 -9.79
CA ILE A 39 -4.82 -11.71 -10.67
C ILE A 39 -5.78 -11.10 -11.71
N TRP A 40 -6.71 -10.26 -11.26
CA TRP A 40 -7.64 -9.56 -12.16
C TRP A 40 -6.89 -8.74 -13.21
N LYS A 41 -5.89 -7.95 -12.80
CA LYS A 41 -5.12 -7.10 -13.71
C LYS A 41 -4.40 -7.93 -14.76
N ILE A 42 -3.71 -9.00 -14.36
CA ILE A 42 -3.01 -9.93 -15.26
C ILE A 42 -3.98 -10.49 -16.32
N ARG A 43 -5.16 -10.98 -15.89
CA ARG A 43 -6.19 -11.52 -16.79
C ARG A 43 -6.76 -10.46 -17.71
N ALA A 44 -7.02 -9.25 -17.21
CA ALA A 44 -7.58 -8.14 -17.98
C ALA A 44 -6.62 -7.61 -19.04
N THR A 45 -5.32 -7.54 -18.74
CA THR A 45 -4.28 -7.11 -19.68
C THR A 45 -3.76 -8.25 -20.56
N LYS A 46 -4.13 -9.51 -20.24
CA LYS A 46 -3.61 -10.72 -20.89
C LYS A 46 -2.08 -10.79 -20.86
N SER A 47 -1.48 -10.28 -19.78
CA SER A 47 -0.04 -10.24 -19.59
C SER A 47 0.51 -11.66 -19.43
N LYS A 48 1.61 -11.96 -20.11
CA LYS A 48 2.27 -13.26 -20.05
C LYS A 48 3.50 -13.23 -19.16
N ASN A 49 4.23 -12.12 -19.19
CA ASN A 49 5.42 -11.90 -18.37
C ASN A 49 5.13 -10.77 -17.38
N VAL A 50 5.18 -11.05 -16.08
CA VAL A 50 4.84 -10.10 -15.02
C VAL A 50 6.04 -9.88 -14.12
N CYS A 51 6.45 -8.63 -13.98
CA CYS A 51 7.50 -8.24 -13.05
C CYS A 51 6.90 -7.86 -11.70
N LEU A 52 7.46 -8.35 -10.60
CA LEU A 52 7.12 -7.95 -9.24
C LEU A 52 8.29 -7.16 -8.65
N GLN A 53 8.02 -5.98 -8.11
CA GLN A 53 8.99 -5.17 -7.39
C GLN A 53 8.49 -4.95 -5.96
N PHE A 54 9.36 -5.24 -4.99
CA PHE A 54 9.07 -5.14 -3.56
C PHE A 54 10.12 -4.23 -2.88
N PRO A 55 9.73 -3.47 -1.85
CA PRO A 55 10.71 -2.96 -0.89
C PRO A 55 11.34 -4.12 -0.11
N GLU A 56 12.50 -3.87 0.50
CA GLU A 56 13.29 -4.89 1.20
C GLU A 56 12.48 -5.66 2.24
N GLY A 57 11.70 -4.95 3.07
CA GLY A 57 10.86 -5.57 4.10
C GLY A 57 9.75 -6.50 3.59
N LEU A 58 9.37 -6.39 2.31
CA LEU A 58 8.35 -7.24 1.69
C LEU A 58 8.94 -8.29 0.74
N LEU A 59 10.23 -8.23 0.42
CA LEU A 59 10.89 -9.14 -0.51
C LEU A 59 10.82 -10.60 -0.03
N LEU A 60 10.73 -10.82 1.29
CA LEU A 60 10.57 -12.15 1.89
C LEU A 60 9.29 -12.88 1.43
N TYR A 61 8.26 -12.14 1.00
CA TYR A 61 6.99 -12.69 0.52
C TYR A 61 6.98 -12.92 -1.00
N SER A 62 8.03 -12.49 -1.72
CA SER A 62 8.05 -12.44 -3.18
C SER A 62 7.85 -13.81 -3.83
N CYS A 63 8.55 -14.85 -3.37
CA CYS A 63 8.43 -16.21 -3.91
C CYS A 63 7.02 -16.79 -3.69
N VAL A 64 6.47 -16.62 -2.48
CA VAL A 64 5.11 -17.12 -2.16
C VAL A 64 4.07 -16.42 -3.03
N ILE A 65 4.17 -15.10 -3.16
CA ILE A 65 3.26 -14.32 -4.02
C ILE A 65 3.42 -14.75 -5.49
N ALA A 66 4.65 -14.94 -5.97
CA ALA A 66 4.92 -15.39 -7.32
C ALA A 66 4.28 -16.76 -7.61
N ASP A 67 4.41 -17.72 -6.70
CA ASP A 67 3.84 -19.06 -6.86
C ASP A 67 2.30 -19.04 -6.87
N ILE A 68 1.69 -18.22 -6.00
CA ILE A 68 0.23 -18.00 -6.02
C ILE A 68 -0.18 -17.40 -7.37
N LEU A 69 0.47 -16.32 -7.81
CA LEU A 69 0.12 -15.68 -9.08
C LEU A 69 0.28 -16.65 -10.26
N ARG A 70 1.37 -17.42 -10.33
CA ARG A 70 1.56 -18.46 -11.35
C ARG A 70 0.41 -19.47 -11.35
N LYS A 71 0.04 -19.99 -10.19
CA LYS A 71 -1.05 -20.97 -10.02
C LYS A 71 -2.39 -20.47 -10.58
N TYR A 72 -2.72 -19.19 -10.39
CA TYR A 72 -4.02 -18.63 -10.77
C TYR A 72 -4.06 -17.90 -12.12
N THR A 73 -2.91 -17.70 -12.77
CA THR A 73 -2.84 -16.91 -14.01
C THR A 73 -2.00 -17.53 -15.13
N GLU A 74 -1.22 -18.58 -14.84
CA GLU A 74 -0.31 -19.23 -15.80
C GLU A 74 0.70 -18.27 -16.44
N CYS A 75 0.97 -17.12 -15.81
CA CYS A 75 1.96 -16.16 -16.29
C CYS A 75 3.35 -16.47 -15.75
N GLU A 76 4.37 -16.07 -16.51
CA GLU A 76 5.75 -16.08 -16.05
C GLU A 76 6.00 -14.89 -15.13
N ILE A 77 6.53 -15.16 -13.94
CA ILE A 77 6.83 -14.15 -12.93
C ILE A 77 8.33 -13.89 -12.88
N VAL A 78 8.71 -12.62 -12.99
CA VAL A 78 10.06 -12.12 -12.74
C VAL A 78 10.04 -11.33 -11.44
N ILE A 79 10.88 -11.70 -10.47
CA ILE A 79 11.04 -10.95 -9.22
C ILE A 79 12.24 -10.02 -9.39
N MET A 80 12.03 -8.73 -9.18
CA MET A 80 13.11 -7.74 -9.19
C MET A 80 13.90 -7.86 -7.90
N GLY A 81 15.19 -8.17 -8.03
CA GLY A 81 16.11 -8.29 -6.89
C GLY A 81 16.87 -7.01 -6.55
N ASP A 82 16.61 -5.91 -7.25
CA ASP A 82 17.26 -4.63 -6.98
C ASP A 82 16.58 -3.92 -5.81
N VAL A 83 17.35 -3.07 -5.10
CA VAL A 83 16.86 -2.36 -3.92
C VAL A 83 15.84 -1.32 -4.35
N THR A 84 14.68 -1.34 -3.68
CA THR A 84 13.59 -0.41 -3.96
C THR A 84 13.30 0.41 -2.71
N TYR A 85 13.88 1.61 -2.67
CA TYR A 85 13.74 2.56 -1.56
C TYR A 85 12.37 3.28 -1.52
N GLY A 86 11.62 3.25 -2.63
CA GLY A 86 10.38 4.01 -2.71
C GLY A 86 9.78 4.00 -4.10
N ALA A 87 8.66 4.71 -4.24
CA ALA A 87 8.00 4.94 -5.52
C ALA A 87 8.77 5.88 -6.47
N CYS A 88 9.88 6.47 -6.04
CA CYS A 88 10.82 7.17 -6.93
C CYS A 88 11.76 6.21 -7.67
N CYS A 89 11.83 4.93 -7.25
CA CYS A 89 12.71 3.89 -7.79
C CYS A 89 11.92 2.82 -8.57
N VAL A 90 11.00 3.24 -9.44
CA VAL A 90 10.21 2.29 -10.25
C VAL A 90 11.10 1.66 -11.31
N GLY A 91 11.21 0.33 -11.30
CA GLY A 91 12.03 -0.43 -12.25
C GLY A 91 11.36 -0.71 -13.61
N ASP A 92 10.51 0.18 -14.12
CA ASP A 92 9.69 -0.06 -15.32
C ASP A 92 10.53 -0.30 -16.59
N GLN A 93 11.64 0.44 -16.74
CA GLN A 93 12.58 0.27 -17.85
C GLN A 93 13.27 -1.10 -17.80
N ALA A 94 13.67 -1.54 -16.61
CA ALA A 94 14.29 -2.86 -16.42
C ALA A 94 13.28 -3.98 -16.68
N ALA A 95 12.06 -3.87 -16.15
CA ALA A 95 10.97 -4.81 -16.41
C ALA A 95 10.68 -4.94 -17.91
N ARG A 96 10.66 -3.81 -18.65
CA ARG A 96 10.52 -3.82 -20.11
C ARG A 96 11.69 -4.52 -20.80
N ALA A 97 12.92 -4.25 -20.37
CA ALA A 97 14.11 -4.90 -20.92
C ALA A 97 14.11 -6.42 -20.71
N PHE A 98 13.49 -6.90 -19.62
CA PHE A 98 13.25 -8.33 -19.38
C PHE A 98 12.06 -8.90 -20.16
N GLY A 99 11.38 -8.10 -20.98
CA GLY A 99 10.23 -8.53 -21.79
C GLY A 99 8.95 -8.72 -20.98
N CYS A 100 8.82 -8.04 -19.83
CA CYS A 100 7.60 -8.04 -19.04
C CYS A 100 6.54 -7.12 -19.66
N ASP A 101 5.28 -7.58 -19.64
CA ASP A 101 4.11 -6.85 -20.15
C ASP A 101 3.41 -6.05 -19.04
N LEU A 102 3.58 -6.48 -17.78
CA LEU A 102 3.00 -5.86 -16.59
C LEU A 102 4.06 -5.82 -15.49
N MET A 103 4.07 -4.71 -14.76
CA MET A 103 4.85 -4.56 -13.55
C MET A 103 3.93 -4.23 -12.37
N VAL A 104 4.11 -4.97 -11.27
CA VAL A 104 3.40 -4.78 -10.01
C VAL A 104 4.40 -4.23 -9.00
N HIS A 105 4.17 -2.99 -8.58
CA HIS A 105 4.99 -2.29 -7.58
C HIS A 105 4.27 -2.32 -6.23
N TYR A 106 4.88 -2.99 -5.25
CA TYR A 106 4.32 -3.13 -3.91
C TYR A 106 4.86 -2.07 -2.95
N GLY A 107 4.07 -1.73 -1.94
CA GLY A 107 4.50 -1.02 -0.73
C GLY A 107 4.50 0.51 -0.81
N HIS A 108 4.39 1.13 -1.99
CA HIS A 108 4.51 2.58 -2.12
C HIS A 108 3.37 3.23 -2.90
N SER A 109 3.10 4.49 -2.57
CA SER A 109 2.18 5.36 -3.31
C SER A 109 2.60 5.56 -4.76
N CYS A 110 1.64 5.76 -5.66
CA CYS A 110 1.92 6.01 -7.07
C CYS A 110 2.48 7.44 -7.29
N LEU A 111 3.77 7.64 -7.06
CA LEU A 111 4.45 8.93 -7.31
C LEU A 111 4.72 9.17 -8.80
N ILE A 112 5.09 8.12 -9.53
CA ILE A 112 5.27 8.18 -10.99
C ILE A 112 3.94 7.87 -11.66
N PRO A 113 3.36 8.82 -12.43
CA PRO A 113 2.10 8.59 -13.13
C PRO A 113 2.21 7.39 -14.08
N ILE A 114 1.21 6.51 -14.06
CA ILE A 114 1.15 5.31 -14.94
C ILE A 114 1.18 5.71 -16.43
N GLN A 115 0.76 6.92 -16.77
CA GLN A 115 0.82 7.42 -18.16
C GLN A 115 2.25 7.66 -18.66
N GLU A 116 3.21 7.79 -17.75
CA GLU A 116 4.63 8.02 -18.07
C GLU A 116 5.39 6.71 -18.28
N THR A 117 4.87 5.57 -17.79
CA THR A 117 5.46 4.24 -18.01
C THR A 117 5.05 3.68 -19.37
N GLN A 118 5.64 4.20 -20.46
CA GLN A 118 5.27 3.83 -21.83
C GLN A 118 5.70 2.41 -22.20
N GLY A 119 4.79 1.57 -22.68
CA GLY A 119 5.15 0.25 -23.21
C GLY A 119 5.30 -0.84 -22.15
N ILE A 120 4.83 -0.61 -20.93
CA ILE A 120 4.57 -1.65 -19.92
C ILE A 120 3.34 -1.26 -19.10
N GLU A 121 2.46 -2.21 -18.78
CA GLU A 121 1.35 -1.96 -17.87
C GLU A 121 1.86 -1.83 -16.44
N MET A 122 1.26 -0.96 -15.63
CA MET A 122 1.63 -0.78 -14.22
C MET A 122 0.45 -1.06 -13.29
N LEU A 123 0.76 -1.67 -12.14
CA LEU A 123 -0.15 -1.83 -11.02
C LEU A 123 0.58 -1.49 -9.73
N TYR A 124 0.07 -0.49 -9.00
CA TYR A 124 0.54 -0.18 -7.64
C TYR A 124 -0.34 -0.87 -6.60
N ILE A 125 0.30 -1.53 -5.65
CA ILE A 125 -0.33 -2.13 -4.46
C ILE A 125 0.33 -1.50 -3.23
N PHE A 126 -0.43 -0.74 -2.44
CA PHE A 126 0.15 0.00 -1.31
C PHE A 126 0.51 -0.88 -0.12
N VAL A 127 -0.09 -2.07 -0.03
CA VAL A 127 0.08 -3.01 1.09
C VAL A 127 -0.32 -2.36 2.41
N ASN A 128 -1.64 -2.22 2.62
CA ASN A 128 -2.16 -1.71 3.89
C ASN A 128 -1.79 -2.67 5.02
N ILE A 129 -1.24 -2.12 6.10
CA ILE A 129 -0.89 -2.87 7.31
C ILE A 129 -1.93 -2.57 8.38
N GLU A 130 -2.64 -3.61 8.81
CA GLU A 130 -3.62 -3.52 9.86
C GLU A 130 -2.95 -3.40 11.22
N MET A 131 -3.39 -2.40 11.98
CA MET A 131 -2.97 -2.14 13.35
C MET A 131 -4.22 -2.04 14.24
N ASN A 132 -4.09 -2.48 15.50
CA ASN A 132 -5.19 -2.39 16.45
C ASN A 132 -5.50 -0.92 16.78
N VAL A 133 -6.58 -0.41 16.20
CA VAL A 133 -7.06 0.97 16.36
C VAL A 133 -7.39 1.27 17.82
N GLY A 134 -8.03 0.33 18.54
CA GLY A 134 -8.38 0.51 19.95
C GLY A 134 -7.14 0.71 20.82
N HIS A 135 -6.14 -0.16 20.67
CA HIS A 135 -4.89 -0.02 21.39
C HIS A 135 -4.18 1.30 21.08
N PHE A 136 -4.17 1.73 19.81
CA PHE A 136 -3.57 3.00 19.43
C PHE A 136 -4.30 4.19 20.09
N ILE A 137 -5.64 4.14 20.15
CA ILE A 137 -6.43 5.14 20.87
C ILE A 137 -6.11 5.13 22.36
N ASP A 138 -6.04 3.95 23.01
CA ASP A 138 -5.72 3.85 24.44
C ASP A 138 -4.36 4.48 24.76
N VAL A 139 -3.35 4.26 23.91
CA VAL A 139 -2.02 4.88 24.05
C VAL A 139 -2.12 6.40 23.92
N LEU A 140 -2.89 6.89 22.95
CA LEU A 140 -3.14 8.31 22.75
C LEU A 140 -3.79 8.97 23.99
N GLU A 141 -4.83 8.33 24.53
CA GLU A 141 -5.55 8.82 25.70
C GLU A 141 -4.71 8.77 26.99
N ALA A 142 -3.78 7.82 27.09
CA ALA A 142 -2.89 7.71 28.24
C ALA A 142 -1.77 8.77 28.25
N ASN A 143 -1.44 9.35 27.09
CA ASN A 143 -0.28 10.25 26.94
C ASN A 143 -0.64 11.70 26.65
N PHE A 144 -1.85 11.99 26.15
CA PHE A 144 -2.21 13.35 25.73
C PHE A 144 -3.55 13.80 26.29
N GLU A 145 -3.59 15.06 26.72
CA GLU A 145 -4.82 15.71 27.14
C GLU A 145 -5.66 16.15 25.93
N LYS A 146 -6.99 16.16 26.09
CA LYS A 146 -7.95 16.45 25.00
C LYS A 146 -7.79 17.84 24.37
N HIS A 147 -7.30 18.81 25.14
CA HIS A 147 -7.15 20.19 24.68
C HIS A 147 -5.93 20.40 23.78
N LYS A 148 -5.02 19.41 23.71
CA LYS A 148 -3.81 19.45 22.88
C LYS A 148 -4.15 19.21 21.41
N LYS A 149 -3.54 20.00 20.51
CA LYS A 149 -3.64 19.82 19.05
C LYS A 149 -2.58 18.81 18.62
N LEU A 150 -3.03 17.61 18.24
CA LEU A 150 -2.14 16.50 17.84
C LEU A 150 -2.13 16.37 16.31
N ALA A 151 -0.94 16.32 15.71
CA ALA A 151 -0.79 15.97 14.30
C ALA A 151 -0.48 14.47 14.15
N LEU A 152 -1.28 13.75 13.38
CA LEU A 152 -1.03 12.34 13.05
C LEU A 152 -0.46 12.22 11.64
N VAL A 153 0.70 11.57 11.53
CA VAL A 153 1.41 11.30 10.28
C VAL A 153 1.91 9.85 10.24
N SER A 154 2.12 9.32 9.04
CA SER A 154 2.47 7.93 8.79
C SER A 154 3.07 7.79 7.38
N THR A 155 3.64 6.62 7.09
CA THR A 155 3.82 6.14 5.71
C THR A 155 2.49 5.65 5.12
N ILE A 156 2.44 5.38 3.80
CA ILE A 156 1.21 4.99 3.09
C ILE A 156 0.52 3.77 3.68
N GLN A 157 1.29 2.83 4.25
CA GLN A 157 0.80 1.54 4.72
C GLN A 157 -0.15 1.64 5.92
N PHE A 158 -0.09 2.73 6.71
CA PHE A 158 -1.00 2.93 7.85
C PHE A 158 -1.95 4.13 7.69
N VAL A 159 -1.99 4.79 6.53
CA VAL A 159 -2.92 5.91 6.28
C VAL A 159 -4.39 5.54 6.57
N PRO A 160 -4.91 4.36 6.17
CA PRO A 160 -6.27 3.97 6.54
C PRO A 160 -6.50 3.89 8.06
N CYS A 161 -5.50 3.42 8.81
CA CYS A 161 -5.56 3.38 10.28
C CYS A 161 -5.67 4.80 10.87
N LEU A 162 -4.86 5.75 10.39
CA LEU A 162 -4.92 7.14 10.85
C LEU A 162 -6.30 7.77 10.67
N GLN A 163 -6.97 7.49 9.54
CA GLN A 163 -8.31 8.01 9.27
C GLN A 163 -9.35 7.44 10.25
N SER A 164 -9.27 6.14 10.57
CA SER A 164 -10.13 5.51 11.57
C SER A 164 -9.91 6.10 12.97
N VAL A 165 -8.65 6.25 13.37
CA VAL A 165 -8.26 6.80 14.69
C VAL A 165 -8.72 8.24 14.84
N LYS A 166 -8.51 9.09 13.81
CA LYS A 166 -9.00 10.47 13.81
C LYS A 166 -10.51 10.54 14.00
N LYS A 167 -11.27 9.69 13.29
CA LYS A 167 -12.74 9.68 13.39
C LYS A 167 -13.20 9.38 14.81
N GLU A 168 -12.59 8.40 15.48
CA GLU A 168 -12.94 8.04 16.85
C GLU A 168 -12.54 9.11 17.87
N LEU A 169 -11.31 9.64 17.76
CA LEU A 169 -10.79 10.64 18.69
C LEU A 169 -11.53 11.99 18.62
N ILE A 170 -11.92 12.42 17.41
CA ILE A 170 -12.78 13.60 17.27
C ILE A 170 -14.11 13.40 18.00
N GLY A 171 -14.70 12.20 17.91
CA GLY A 171 -15.92 11.85 18.67
C GLY A 171 -15.73 11.90 20.19
N LYS A 172 -14.50 11.69 20.68
CA LYS A 172 -14.14 11.78 22.10
C LYS A 172 -13.70 13.19 22.57
N GLY A 173 -13.68 14.16 21.66
CA GLY A 173 -13.36 15.56 21.93
C GLY A 173 -11.88 15.94 21.80
N TYR A 174 -11.07 15.13 21.12
CA TYR A 174 -9.67 15.48 20.82
C TYR A 174 -9.56 16.39 19.59
N ASN A 175 -8.56 17.26 19.59
CA ASN A 175 -8.19 18.09 18.43
C ASN A 175 -7.12 17.38 17.59
N ILE A 176 -7.56 16.68 16.52
CA ILE A 176 -6.69 15.89 15.65
C ILE A 176 -6.53 16.53 14.27
N LEU A 177 -5.29 16.87 13.92
CA LEU A 177 -4.86 17.29 12.60
C LEU A 177 -4.26 16.10 11.83
N ILE A 178 -4.69 15.91 10.59
CA ILE A 178 -4.01 15.05 9.63
C ILE A 178 -3.58 15.95 8.47
N PRO A 179 -2.29 16.33 8.37
CA PRO A 179 -1.79 17.22 7.34
C PRO A 179 -1.72 16.51 5.98
N GLN A 180 -1.62 17.26 4.89
CA GLN A 180 -1.43 16.70 3.55
C GLN A 180 -0.47 17.56 2.73
N VAL A 181 0.50 16.93 2.08
CA VAL A 181 1.32 17.54 1.03
C VAL A 181 1.03 16.79 -0.26
N LYS A 182 0.49 17.47 -1.28
CA LYS A 182 0.26 16.85 -2.58
C LYS A 182 1.59 16.49 -3.24
N PRO A 183 1.71 15.33 -3.92
CA PRO A 183 0.62 14.43 -4.32
C PRO A 183 0.23 13.36 -3.28
N LEU A 184 0.84 13.36 -2.09
CA LEU A 184 0.63 12.34 -1.07
C LEU A 184 -0.78 12.37 -0.48
N SER A 185 -1.18 11.23 0.08
CA SER A 185 -2.45 11.06 0.79
C SER A 185 -2.46 11.86 2.09
N PRO A 186 -3.63 12.25 2.63
CA PRO A 186 -3.70 12.90 3.94
C PRO A 186 -3.10 12.02 5.04
N GLY A 187 -2.09 12.55 5.73
CA GLY A 187 -1.34 11.87 6.79
C GLY A 187 -0.12 11.12 6.29
N GLU A 188 0.08 11.01 4.98
CA GLU A 188 1.25 10.37 4.40
C GLU A 188 2.45 11.33 4.38
N ILE A 189 3.60 10.84 4.82
CA ILE A 189 4.89 11.51 4.73
C ILE A 189 5.94 10.57 4.11
N LEU A 190 6.96 11.17 3.52
CA LEU A 190 8.17 10.50 3.00
C LEU A 190 9.40 11.21 3.54
N GLY A 191 10.56 10.55 3.52
CA GLY A 191 11.83 11.16 3.91
C GLY A 191 12.15 12.41 3.08
N CYS A 192 11.74 12.44 1.81
CA CYS A 192 11.95 13.58 0.90
C CYS A 192 10.79 14.60 0.88
N THR A 193 9.63 14.27 1.44
CA THR A 193 8.41 15.10 1.36
C THR A 193 7.62 15.03 2.67
N SER A 194 7.62 16.13 3.42
CA SER A 194 6.91 16.24 4.70
C SER A 194 6.16 17.58 4.81
N PRO A 195 5.00 17.61 5.50
CA PRO A 195 4.25 18.83 5.71
C PRO A 195 4.97 19.80 6.64
N LYS A 196 4.79 21.10 6.36
CA LYS A 196 5.06 22.13 7.36
C LYS A 196 3.86 22.19 8.30
N LEU A 197 4.12 22.05 9.59
CA LEU A 197 3.10 22.17 10.63
C LEU A 197 3.05 23.60 11.17
N GLU A 198 1.87 24.02 11.62
CA GLU A 198 1.64 25.30 12.27
C GLU A 198 2.25 25.30 13.68
N GLU A 199 2.58 26.49 14.21
CA GLU A 199 3.20 26.64 15.54
C GLU A 199 2.27 26.24 16.70
N ASP A 200 0.97 26.11 16.45
CA ASP A 200 -0.03 25.72 17.45
C ASP A 200 -0.22 24.20 17.59
N VAL A 201 0.57 23.38 16.88
CA VAL A 201 0.59 21.93 17.04
C VAL A 201 1.43 21.56 18.27
N ASP A 202 0.80 20.97 19.28
CA ASP A 202 1.46 20.60 20.54
C ASP A 202 2.36 19.35 20.40
N ALA A 203 1.95 18.39 19.57
CA ALA A 203 2.69 17.14 19.38
C ALA A 203 2.43 16.51 18.01
N VAL A 204 3.43 15.77 17.53
CA VAL A 204 3.37 15.00 16.29
C VAL A 204 3.51 13.52 16.62
N MET A 205 2.58 12.71 16.13
CA MET A 205 2.63 11.26 16.24
C MET A 205 2.87 10.65 14.89
N LEU A 206 3.99 9.94 14.80
CA LEU A 206 4.41 9.20 13.63
C LEU A 206 4.11 7.71 13.84
N VAL A 207 3.31 7.13 12.95
CA VAL A 207 3.03 5.69 12.90
C VAL A 207 3.82 5.09 11.73
N ILE A 208 4.81 4.25 12.05
CA ILE A 208 5.62 3.52 11.06
C ILE A 208 5.96 2.14 11.61
N ASP A 209 6.40 1.23 10.75
CA ASP A 209 7.15 0.05 11.17
C ASP A 209 8.63 0.17 10.76
N CYS A 210 9.47 -0.76 11.22
CA CYS A 210 10.88 -0.79 10.84
C CYS A 210 11.14 -1.47 9.47
N PHE A 211 10.10 -1.95 8.79
CA PHE A 211 10.22 -2.70 7.53
C PHE A 211 9.94 -1.85 6.30
N THR A 212 9.25 -0.73 6.49
CA THR A 212 8.96 0.26 5.45
C THR A 212 9.95 1.41 5.57
N GLU A 213 10.95 1.43 4.69
CA GLU A 213 11.93 2.51 4.65
C GLU A 213 11.24 3.84 4.30
N LEU A 214 11.66 4.93 4.95
CA LEU A 214 11.14 6.30 4.76
C LEU A 214 11.93 7.08 3.70
#